data_AF-A0A9D8JKT0-F1
#
_entry.id   AF-A0A9D8JKT0-F1
#
_cell.length_a   1.000
_cell.length_b   1.000
_cell.length_c   1.000
_cell.angle_alpha   90.00
_cell.angle_beta   90.00
_cell.angle_gamma   90.00
#
_symmetry.space_group_name_H-M   'P 1'
#
loop_
_entity.id
_entity.type
_entity.pdbx_description
1 polymer ?
#
loop_
_entity_poly.entity_id
_entity_poly.type
_entity_poly.pdbx_seq_one_letter_code
_entity_poly.pdbx_strand_id
1 'polypeptide(L)'
;MALNLQPLTSNILTMTREEELKKQGWEKRFTIDEPRLSEMAEQYKELGFEVLLEPVDLASEECTSCMAADPKRYKTIYTRQIN
;
A
#
# COMPACT_ATOMS: atom_id res chain seq x y z
N MET A 1 21.24 -5.13 47.31
CA MET A 1 20.09 -4.44 46.69
C MET A 1 20.12 -4.77 45.21
N ALA A 2 19.06 -5.42 44.73
CA ALA A 2 18.99 -5.96 43.38
C ALA A 2 19.03 -4.86 42.31
N LEU A 3 19.75 -5.15 41.24
CA LEU A 3 19.81 -4.40 40.00
C LEU A 3 18.40 -4.35 39.37
N ASN A 4 17.80 -3.17 39.27
CA ASN A 4 16.59 -2.98 38.46
C ASN A 4 17.01 -2.67 37.02
N LEU A 5 17.29 -3.74 36.27
CA LEU A 5 17.26 -3.74 34.81
C LEU A 5 15.81 -3.57 34.37
N GLN A 6 15.46 -2.40 33.84
CA GLN A 6 14.22 -2.24 33.09
C GLN A 6 14.37 -3.01 31.76
N PRO A 7 13.42 -3.88 31.37
CA PRO A 7 13.54 -4.62 30.13
C PRO A 7 13.40 -3.70 28.90
N LEU A 8 14.39 -3.79 28.02
CA LEU A 8 14.41 -3.21 26.67
C LEU A 8 13.37 -3.92 25.78
N THR A 9 12.13 -3.46 25.74
CA THR A 9 11.18 -3.91 24.70
C THR A 9 10.22 -2.79 24.28
N SER A 10 10.60 -2.07 23.23
CA SER A 10 9.65 -1.58 22.23
C SER A 10 10.42 -1.11 21.01
N ASN A 11 11.11 -2.06 20.38
CA ASN A 11 11.46 -1.94 18.97
C ASN A 11 10.23 -2.42 18.17
N ILE A 12 9.12 -1.68 18.22
CA ILE A 12 8.00 -1.91 17.32
C ILE A 12 8.22 -0.95 16.15
N LEU A 13 9.09 -1.35 15.23
CA LEU A 13 9.08 -0.81 13.88
C LEU A 13 7.76 -1.29 13.27
N THR A 14 6.69 -0.50 13.39
CA THR A 14 5.43 -0.76 12.69
C THR A 14 5.73 -0.72 11.19
N MET A 15 5.78 -1.88 10.57
CA MET A 15 5.90 -1.97 9.11
C MET A 15 4.70 -1.30 8.45
N THR A 16 4.93 -0.61 7.34
CA THR A 16 3.85 -0.02 6.56
C THR A 16 3.11 -1.09 5.76
N ARG A 17 1.86 -0.81 5.39
CA ARG A 17 1.07 -1.71 4.54
C ARG A 17 1.77 -2.00 3.21
N GLU A 18 2.42 -0.99 2.64
CA GLU A 18 3.22 -1.15 1.41
C GLU A 18 4.39 -2.12 1.62
N GLU A 19 5.11 -2.04 2.74
CA GLU A 19 6.21 -2.95 3.06
C GLU A 19 5.74 -4.39 3.23
N GLU A 20 4.58 -4.61 3.85
CA GLU A 20 3.96 -5.92 3.97
C GLU A 20 3.60 -6.52 2.61
N LEU A 21 3.00 -5.72 1.73
CA LEU A 21 2.63 -6.12 0.38
C LEU A 21 3.86 -6.43 -0.47
N LYS A 22 4.91 -5.61 -0.36
CA LYS A 22 6.19 -5.85 -1.03
C LYS A 22 6.81 -7.20 -0.64
N LYS A 23 6.76 -7.57 0.65
CA LYS A 23 7.23 -8.90 1.10
C LYS A 23 6.41 -10.07 0.54
N GLN A 24 5.15 -9.84 0.17
CA GLN A 24 4.28 -10.84 -0.47
C GLN A 24 4.42 -10.87 -2.00
N GLY A 25 5.37 -10.11 -2.55
CA GLY A 25 5.64 -10.03 -3.99
C GLY A 25 4.75 -9.04 -4.74
N TRP A 26 3.99 -8.20 -4.05
CA TRP A 26 3.22 -7.14 -4.69
C TRP A 26 4.11 -5.93 -5.00
N GLU A 27 3.92 -5.36 -6.18
CA GLU A 27 4.59 -4.15 -6.63
C GLU A 27 3.57 -3.00 -6.67
N LYS A 28 3.87 -1.89 -5.97
CA LYS A 28 3.07 -0.65 -6.02
C LYS A 28 3.19 -0.04 -7.42
N ARG A 29 2.07 0.31 -8.04
CA ARG A 29 2.02 1.00 -9.34
C ARG A 29 1.73 2.48 -9.15
N PHE A 30 0.47 2.84 -8.97
CA PHE A 30 0.05 4.23 -8.81
C PHE A 30 -1.29 4.32 -8.08
N THR A 31 -1.55 5.50 -7.53
CA THR A 31 -2.81 5.87 -6.88
C THR A 31 -3.64 6.70 -7.85
N ILE A 32 -4.86 6.25 -8.16
CA ILE A 32 -5.75 6.92 -9.11
C ILE A 32 -7.22 6.68 -8.75
N ASP A 33 -8.11 7.48 -9.33
CA ASP A 33 -9.56 7.35 -9.21
C ASP A 33 -10.21 6.81 -10.50
N GLU A 34 -11.52 6.60 -10.43
CA GLU A 34 -12.31 6.17 -11.58
C GLU A 34 -12.45 7.26 -12.66
N PRO A 35 -12.62 6.86 -13.94
CA PRO A 35 -12.71 5.49 -14.46
C PRO A 35 -11.34 4.82 -14.73
N ARG A 36 -10.24 5.58 -14.61
CA ARG A 36 -8.90 5.11 -15.00
C ARG A 36 -8.42 3.98 -14.10
N LEU A 37 -8.84 3.98 -12.84
CA LEU A 37 -8.60 2.90 -11.90
C LEU A 37 -9.06 1.55 -12.46
N SER A 38 -10.33 1.45 -12.88
CA SER A 38 -10.88 0.22 -13.45
C SER A 38 -10.23 -0.13 -14.80
N GLU A 39 -10.03 0.85 -15.68
CA GLU A 39 -9.38 0.64 -16.98
C GLU A 39 -7.97 0.04 -16.85
N MET A 40 -7.16 0.56 -15.91
CA MET A 40 -5.80 0.09 -15.69
C MET A 40 -5.77 -1.27 -14.99
N ALA A 41 -6.70 -1.50 -14.05
CA ALA A 41 -6.84 -2.80 -13.39
C ALA A 41 -7.21 -3.92 -14.38
N GLU A 42 -8.09 -3.65 -15.35
CA GLU A 42 -8.38 -4.59 -16.44
C GLU A 42 -7.17 -4.83 -17.34
N GLN A 43 -6.51 -3.76 -17.79
CA GLN A 43 -5.30 -3.88 -18.62
C GLN A 43 -4.21 -4.75 -17.96
N TYR A 44 -3.93 -4.56 -16.66
CA TYR A 44 -2.96 -5.40 -15.96
C TYR A 44 -3.38 -6.87 -15.88
N LYS A 45 -4.67 -7.15 -15.69
CA LYS A 45 -5.17 -8.54 -15.70
C LYS A 45 -5.01 -9.19 -17.07
N GLU A 46 -5.32 -8.45 -18.15
CA GLU A 46 -5.14 -8.93 -19.52
C GLU A 46 -3.67 -9.21 -19.86
N LEU A 47 -2.75 -8.45 -19.27
CA LEU A 47 -1.30 -8.66 -19.37
C LEU A 47 -0.78 -9.82 -18.50
N GLY A 48 -1.64 -10.53 -17.77
CA GLY A 48 -1.27 -11.69 -16.95
C GLY A 48 -0.80 -11.36 -15.54
N PHE A 49 -1.16 -10.20 -15.00
CA PHE A 49 -0.90 -9.86 -13.60
C PHE A 49 -2.12 -10.16 -12.71
N GLU A 50 -1.85 -10.54 -11.47
CA GLU A 50 -2.81 -10.34 -10.38
C GLU A 50 -2.86 -8.85 -10.04
N VAL A 51 -4.07 -8.36 -9.73
CA VAL A 51 -4.30 -6.96 -9.36
C VAL A 51 -4.96 -6.89 -7.99
N LEU A 52 -4.35 -6.11 -7.09
CA LEU A 52 -4.87 -5.76 -5.78
C LEU A 52 -5.11 -4.25 -5.73
N LEU A 53 -6.27 -3.84 -5.24
CA LEU A 53 -6.61 -2.43 -5.03
C LEU A 53 -6.70 -2.16 -3.53
N GLU A 54 -5.81 -1.31 -3.02
CA GLU A 54 -5.83 -0.88 -1.61
C GLU A 54 -6.33 0.57 -1.52
N PRO A 55 -6.95 0.98 -0.40
CA PRO A 55 -7.19 2.39 -0.11
C PRO A 55 -5.89 3.18 -0.18
N VAL A 56 -5.96 4.46 -0.57
CA VAL A 56 -4.79 5.34 -0.53
C VAL A 56 -4.26 5.49 0.90
N ASP A 57 -2.95 5.30 1.07
CA ASP A 57 -2.25 5.62 2.31
C ASP A 57 -1.73 7.07 2.25
N LEU A 58 -2.52 7.99 2.77
CA LEU A 58 -2.19 9.43 2.81
C LEU A 58 -0.93 9.75 3.62
N ALA A 59 -0.45 8.85 4.48
CA ALA A 59 0.80 9.07 5.22
C ALA A 59 2.05 8.82 4.35
N SER A 60 1.88 8.06 3.26
CA SER A 60 2.96 7.67 2.35
C SER A 60 3.05 8.51 1.07
N GLU A 61 2.04 9.31 0.77
CA GLU A 61 1.93 10.05 -0.49
C GLU A 61 2.44 11.50 -0.35
N GLU A 62 3.20 11.98 -1.34
CA GLU A 62 3.80 13.33 -1.33
C GLU A 62 2.78 14.43 -1.71
N CYS A 63 1.72 14.08 -2.44
CA CYS A 63 0.67 15.01 -2.89
C CYS A 63 -0.71 14.51 -2.47
N THR A 64 -1.18 14.97 -1.30
CA THR A 64 -2.37 14.43 -0.64
C THR A 64 -3.56 15.37 -0.64
N SER A 65 -3.45 16.62 -1.09
CA SER A 65 -4.52 17.62 -0.89
C SER A 65 -5.85 17.24 -1.57
N CYS A 66 -5.81 16.73 -2.81
CA CYS A 66 -6.99 16.23 -3.51
C CYS A 66 -7.48 14.89 -2.94
N MET A 67 -6.56 14.02 -2.52
CA MET A 67 -6.88 12.69 -1.99
C MET A 67 -7.45 12.78 -0.58
N ALA A 68 -6.99 13.72 0.25
CA ALA A 68 -7.47 13.94 1.61
C ALA A 68 -8.91 14.47 1.63
N ALA A 69 -9.33 15.18 0.58
CA ALA A 69 -10.70 15.68 0.45
C ALA A 69 -11.72 14.55 0.27
N ASP A 70 -11.33 13.48 -0.45
CA ASP A 70 -12.14 12.26 -0.58
C ASP A 70 -11.24 11.02 -0.70
N PRO A 71 -10.75 10.45 0.43
CA PRO A 71 -9.78 9.36 0.40
C PRO A 71 -10.38 8.06 -0.17
N LYS A 72 -11.70 7.91 -0.10
CA LYS A 72 -12.40 6.70 -0.58
C LYS A 72 -12.46 6.64 -2.09
N ARG A 73 -12.33 7.78 -2.77
CA ARG A 73 -12.32 7.90 -4.22
C ARG A 73 -11.05 7.35 -4.86
N TYR A 74 -9.93 7.41 -4.15
CA TYR A 74 -8.62 7.01 -4.66
C TYR A 74 -8.22 5.64 -4.13
N LYS A 75 -7.66 4.82 -5.01
CA LYS A 75 -7.05 3.55 -4.64
C LYS A 75 -5.68 3.42 -5.26
N THR A 76 -4.80 2.71 -4.56
CA THR A 76 -3.48 2.35 -5.06
C THR A 76 -3.56 0.98 -5.71
N ILE A 77 -3.12 0.91 -6.97
CA ILE A 77 -3.00 -0.34 -7.71
C ILE A 77 -1.70 -1.03 -7.32
N TYR A 78 -1.80 -2.29 -6.91
CA TYR A 78 -0.69 -3.21 -6.74
C TYR A 78 -0.81 -4.36 -7.74
N THR A 79 0.32 -4.81 -8.27
CA THR A 79 0.36 -5.93 -9.22
C THR A 79 1.36 -6.99 -8.79
N ARG A 80 1.09 -8.24 -9.15
CA ARG A 80 2.05 -9.35 -9.01
C ARG A 80 1.97 -10.24 -10.25
N GLN A 81 3.09 -10.80 -10.69
CA GLN A 81 3.10 -11.75 -11.81
C GLN A 81 2.39 -13.04 -11.43
N ILE A 82 1.51 -13.53 -12.31
CA ILE A 82 0.97 -14.88 -12.23
C ILE A 82 2.03 -15.80 -12.86
N ASN A 83 2.80 -16.49 -12.03
CA ASN A 83 3.75 -17.51 -12.47
C ASN A 83 3.04 -18.84 -12.77
#